data_AF-A0A7C3DZC1-F1
#
_entry.id   AF-A0A7C3DZC1-F1
#
_cell.length_a   1.000
_cell.length_b   1.000
_cell.length_c   1.000
_cell.angle_alpha   90.00
_cell.angle_beta   90.00
_cell.angle_gamma   90.00
#
_symmetry.space_group_name_H-M   'P 1'
#
loop_
_entity.id
_entity.type
_entity.pdbx_description
1 polymer ?
#
loop_
_entity_poly.entity_id
_entity_poly.type
_entity_poly.pdbx_seq_one_letter_code
_entity_poly.pdbx_strand_id
1 'polypeptide(L)'
;MPPRKPRPGAGAGRAPVGTANGREPRPVVAPAGPGRPGALPTEGHLRGVHGRLRRAGIRSGQPVAGRRSGSADCLMSTSIPKTTLSLLCAAFFRALAGRVAAALGFSSHRRAERFTPDPALQQLLERMRSEADPPADQTVQRLFQGGSRGIRGANELLGHLIRNEPVPENLVPDQPSREALEALRQYLQHCLTLPPWTDRGLIDRAGALFAEHGMLAFSVLGCASLPVGYAAPEAAKVLGFTQQLTEHAQRRLTETATFLIDVMSKGGLEPGGRGLQDIARVRLMHAAIRHLLLMPAETCPHVAGRKDFAQVLAGAPWDVQQHGQPIHQVVMSATILCFSFVALRSVRQMGLRPAPEDEHAFLHTWNVVGHLMGVRDELLLPRPETYAAAEKLFNHIWHRFRARQPYEDGIQLTAALLQYLERPLQSLPHPLPHLPRILMRDLIGPDLTRILGVKLGFWDEVLLGIAVRGVRELDHLGDVVYERLPQARLAAEFLFRRMVQALEGAPRGGNRLPFQIPDHLAEKWRLRPASRRASGAAERGVSA
;
A
#
# COMPACT_ATOMS: atom_id res chain seq x y z
N MET A 1 8.77 -2.63 -81.49
CA MET A 1 7.49 -3.29 -81.83
C MET A 1 6.68 -3.52 -80.57
N PRO A 2 5.47 -2.95 -80.42
CA PRO A 2 4.34 -3.57 -79.70
C PRO A 2 3.74 -4.71 -80.57
N PRO A 3 2.73 -5.52 -80.18
CA PRO A 3 1.60 -5.26 -79.26
C PRO A 3 1.32 -6.47 -78.29
N ARG A 4 0.14 -6.77 -77.71
CA ARG A 4 -1.27 -6.26 -77.76
C ARG A 4 -2.01 -6.64 -76.45
N LYS A 5 -3.23 -6.11 -76.22
CA LYS A 5 -4.27 -6.74 -75.37
C LYS A 5 -5.25 -7.53 -76.26
N PRO A 6 -6.05 -8.46 -75.68
CA PRO A 6 -7.47 -8.12 -75.54
C PRO A 6 -8.16 -8.57 -74.22
N ARG A 7 -9.32 -7.96 -73.95
CA ARG A 7 -10.44 -8.32 -73.05
C ARG A 7 -11.62 -8.76 -73.97
N PRO A 8 -12.84 -9.12 -73.50
CA PRO A 8 -13.30 -9.74 -72.23
C PRO A 8 -14.31 -10.93 -72.46
N GLY A 9 -14.83 -11.51 -71.37
CA GLY A 9 -16.11 -12.24 -71.31
C GLY A 9 -16.48 -12.48 -69.82
N ALA A 10 -17.66 -12.20 -69.24
CA ALA A 10 -19.08 -12.22 -69.64
C ALA A 10 -19.82 -13.51 -69.21
N GLY A 11 -20.93 -13.35 -68.46
CA GLY A 11 -21.70 -14.42 -67.79
C GLY A 11 -21.65 -14.28 -66.26
N ALA A 12 -22.62 -13.74 -65.51
CA ALA A 12 -24.09 -13.66 -65.59
C ALA A 12 -24.83 -14.95 -65.16
N GLY A 13 -25.66 -14.83 -64.11
CA GLY A 13 -26.41 -15.94 -63.47
C GLY A 13 -26.55 -15.72 -61.95
N ARG A 14 -27.33 -14.74 -61.47
CA ARG A 14 -28.76 -14.84 -61.09
C ARG A 14 -29.09 -16.00 -60.14
N ALA A 15 -29.63 -15.62 -58.98
CA ALA A 15 -30.19 -16.51 -57.96
C ALA A 15 -31.57 -17.08 -58.34
N PRO A 16 -32.04 -18.13 -57.66
CA PRO A 16 -33.45 -18.42 -57.49
C PRO A 16 -34.01 -17.78 -56.21
N VAL A 17 -35.18 -17.14 -56.34
CA VAL A 17 -36.03 -16.73 -55.20
C VAL A 17 -36.86 -17.94 -54.75
N GLY A 18 -37.06 -18.09 -53.44
CA GLY A 18 -37.89 -19.13 -52.83
C GLY A 18 -38.83 -18.57 -51.75
N THR A 19 -40.00 -18.11 -52.17
CA THR A 19 -41.19 -17.83 -51.35
C THR A 19 -41.77 -19.12 -50.75
N ALA A 20 -42.64 -19.16 -49.72
CA ALA A 20 -43.07 -18.21 -48.68
C ALA A 20 -43.97 -19.00 -47.70
N ASN A 21 -44.07 -18.57 -46.43
CA ASN A 21 -45.20 -18.77 -45.50
C ASN A 21 -44.77 -18.18 -44.14
N GLY A 22 -45.49 -17.28 -43.46
CA GLY A 22 -46.86 -16.84 -43.66
C GLY A 22 -47.75 -17.21 -42.47
N ARG A 23 -47.54 -16.57 -41.29
CA ARG A 23 -48.46 -16.62 -40.13
C ARG A 23 -48.12 -15.57 -39.06
N GLU A 24 -48.64 -14.38 -39.26
CA GLU A 24 -49.36 -13.64 -38.20
C GLU A 24 -50.87 -13.90 -38.43
N PRO A 25 -51.79 -13.76 -37.44
CA PRO A 25 -51.76 -12.67 -36.45
C PRO A 25 -52.39 -12.93 -35.06
N ARG A 26 -52.44 -11.82 -34.29
CA ARG A 26 -53.42 -11.43 -33.24
C ARG A 26 -53.11 -11.68 -31.75
N PRO A 27 -53.67 -10.83 -30.85
CA PRO A 27 -53.02 -10.46 -29.60
C PRO A 27 -53.66 -11.09 -28.35
N VAL A 28 -52.95 -11.06 -27.22
CA VAL A 28 -53.48 -11.41 -25.90
C VAL A 28 -53.44 -10.20 -24.96
N VAL A 29 -54.57 -9.49 -24.98
CA VAL A 29 -55.31 -8.92 -23.83
C VAL A 29 -54.55 -8.76 -22.50
N ALA A 30 -54.47 -7.52 -22.03
CA ALA A 30 -54.19 -7.21 -20.62
C ALA A 30 -55.45 -7.35 -19.74
N PRO A 31 -55.35 -7.86 -18.51
CA PRO A 31 -56.39 -7.71 -17.50
C PRO A 31 -56.22 -6.40 -16.72
N ALA A 32 -57.33 -5.69 -16.51
CA ALA A 32 -57.38 -4.50 -15.68
C ALA A 32 -57.27 -4.85 -14.18
N GLY A 33 -56.77 -3.91 -13.37
CA GLY A 33 -56.82 -4.03 -11.91
C GLY A 33 -58.13 -3.49 -11.31
N PRO A 34 -58.49 -3.93 -10.11
CA PRO A 34 -59.02 -3.09 -9.04
C PRO A 34 -57.85 -2.75 -8.08
N GLY A 35 -57.86 -1.70 -7.25
CA GLY A 35 -58.93 -0.84 -6.79
C GLY A 35 -58.55 -0.42 -5.37
N ARG A 36 -58.59 0.88 -5.05
CA ARG A 36 -58.34 1.36 -3.68
C ARG A 36 -59.42 0.81 -2.73
N PRO A 37 -59.09 0.73 -1.44
CA PRO A 37 -59.92 1.45 -0.49
C PRO A 37 -59.09 2.45 0.31
N GLY A 38 -59.72 3.55 0.72
CA GLY A 38 -59.24 4.43 1.77
C GLY A 38 -60.39 4.82 2.68
N ALA A 39 -60.14 4.88 3.98
CA ALA A 39 -60.94 5.60 4.97
C ALA A 39 -60.11 5.81 6.26
N LEU A 40 -60.35 6.94 6.92
CA LEU A 40 -59.74 7.43 8.18
C LEU A 40 -60.62 7.02 9.39
N PRO A 41 -60.32 7.37 10.68
CA PRO A 41 -59.26 8.21 11.27
C PRO A 41 -58.35 7.38 12.24
N THR A 42 -57.66 7.83 13.31
CA THR A 42 -57.64 9.10 14.10
C THR A 42 -56.28 9.33 14.82
N GLU A 43 -56.19 10.49 15.50
CA GLU A 43 -55.35 10.93 16.66
C GLU A 43 -54.15 10.09 17.19
N GLY A 44 -53.01 10.69 17.57
CA GLY A 44 -52.65 12.12 17.48
C GLY A 44 -51.32 12.51 18.16
N HIS A 45 -50.88 13.76 17.91
CA HIS A 45 -49.85 14.54 18.64
C HIS A 45 -48.38 14.01 18.63
N LEU A 46 -47.33 14.83 18.51
CA LEU A 46 -47.20 16.27 18.19
C LEU A 46 -45.81 16.53 17.58
N ARG A 47 -45.68 17.56 16.72
CA ARG A 47 -44.39 18.03 16.18
C ARG A 47 -43.61 18.84 17.23
N GLY A 48 -42.28 18.88 17.10
CA GLY A 48 -41.41 19.78 17.85
C GLY A 48 -41.14 21.13 17.16
N VAL A 49 -39.92 21.64 17.34
CA VAL A 49 -39.23 22.80 16.71
C VAL A 49 -39.08 24.07 17.56
N HIS A 50 -37.82 24.54 17.57
CA HIS A 50 -37.19 25.78 18.02
C HIS A 50 -37.99 26.97 18.60
N GLY A 51 -37.39 27.59 19.61
CA GLY A 51 -37.53 29.03 19.93
C GLY A 51 -36.29 29.59 20.63
N ARG A 52 -35.71 30.69 20.11
CA ARG A 52 -34.69 31.49 20.82
C ARG A 52 -35.40 32.44 21.81
N LEU A 53 -34.73 32.89 22.88
CA LEU A 53 -34.42 34.33 23.14
C LEU A 53 -33.96 34.66 24.58
N ARG A 54 -32.88 35.46 24.65
CA ARG A 54 -32.59 36.61 25.55
C ARG A 54 -32.78 36.59 27.08
N ARG A 55 -31.63 36.83 27.73
CA ARG A 55 -31.29 37.90 28.71
C ARG A 55 -31.88 37.95 30.15
N ALA A 56 -30.89 38.05 31.06
CA ALA A 56 -30.77 38.99 32.19
C ALA A 56 -31.41 38.65 33.56
N GLY A 57 -30.63 38.91 34.62
CA GLY A 57 -31.02 38.77 36.02
C GLY A 57 -29.82 38.68 36.97
N ILE A 58 -29.23 39.84 37.34
CA ILE A 58 -28.19 39.94 38.39
C ILE A 58 -28.84 40.43 39.68
N ARG A 59 -28.50 39.81 40.83
CA ARG A 59 -28.46 40.35 42.23
C ARG A 59 -28.00 39.20 43.14
N SER A 60 -26.83 39.23 43.80
CA SER A 60 -26.35 40.09 44.90
C SER A 60 -27.06 39.85 46.25
N GLY A 61 -26.33 39.29 47.22
CA GLY A 61 -26.75 39.16 48.62
C GLY A 61 -25.55 38.78 49.50
N GLN A 62 -25.20 39.62 50.47
CA GLN A 62 -24.02 39.49 51.34
C GLN A 62 -24.42 39.04 52.78
N PRO A 63 -23.47 38.83 53.72
CA PRO A 63 -23.63 37.85 54.81
C PRO A 63 -24.16 38.43 56.13
N VAL A 64 -24.48 37.53 57.07
CA VAL A 64 -24.63 37.86 58.50
C VAL A 64 -23.86 36.84 59.34
N ALA A 65 -23.10 37.32 60.32
CA ALA A 65 -22.37 36.51 61.29
C ALA A 65 -23.15 36.39 62.61
N GLY A 66 -23.03 35.25 63.29
CA GLY A 66 -23.61 35.03 64.62
C GLY A 66 -22.68 34.22 65.52
N ARG A 67 -22.16 34.85 66.57
CA ARG A 67 -21.44 34.14 67.67
C ARG A 67 -22.47 33.51 68.61
N ARG A 68 -22.19 32.32 69.14
CA ARG A 68 -22.28 32.05 70.59
C ARG A 68 -21.54 30.77 71.00
N SER A 69 -21.21 30.75 72.30
CA SER A 69 -20.38 29.80 73.04
C SER A 69 -21.11 28.52 73.44
N GLY A 70 -20.38 27.44 73.71
CA GLY A 70 -20.84 26.41 74.65
C GLY A 70 -20.22 25.02 74.49
N SER A 71 -19.60 24.55 75.58
CA SER A 71 -19.23 23.16 75.91
C SER A 71 -18.22 22.41 75.04
N ALA A 72 -17.26 21.79 75.74
CA ALA A 72 -16.60 20.58 75.25
C ALA A 72 -17.62 19.42 75.28
N ASP A 73 -17.57 18.56 74.26
CA ASP A 73 -17.75 17.10 74.30
C ASP A 73 -18.03 16.56 72.90
N CYS A 74 -16.96 16.22 72.17
CA CYS A 74 -17.03 15.20 71.12
C CYS A 74 -15.64 14.71 70.73
N LEU A 75 -15.48 13.38 70.77
CA LEU A 75 -14.30 12.67 70.28
C LEU A 75 -14.08 12.93 68.78
N MET A 76 -12.81 12.89 68.39
CA MET A 76 -12.34 13.03 67.00
C MET A 76 -13.08 12.08 66.04
N SER A 77 -14.00 12.64 65.25
CA SER A 77 -14.49 12.03 64.01
C SER A 77 -14.51 13.06 62.89
N THR A 78 -13.32 13.50 62.48
CA THR A 78 -13.11 14.31 61.29
C THR A 78 -13.28 13.45 60.04
N SER A 79 -14.53 13.04 59.76
CA SER A 79 -14.85 12.35 58.51
C SER A 79 -14.52 13.28 57.33
N ILE A 80 -13.44 12.96 56.61
CA ILE A 80 -13.06 13.68 55.40
C ILE A 80 -14.23 13.52 54.42
N PRO A 81 -14.80 14.61 53.86
CA PRO A 81 -15.90 14.51 52.92
C PRO A 81 -15.54 13.55 51.78
N LYS A 82 -16.44 12.63 51.42
CA LYS A 82 -16.14 11.59 50.43
C LYS A 82 -15.62 12.18 49.10
N THR A 83 -16.07 13.39 48.75
CA THR A 83 -15.58 14.19 47.60
C THR A 83 -14.11 14.60 47.76
N THR A 84 -13.73 15.16 48.91
CA THR A 84 -12.34 15.52 49.25
C THR A 84 -11.44 14.30 49.31
N LEU A 85 -11.91 13.18 49.89
CA LEU A 85 -11.18 11.92 49.91
C LEU A 85 -11.01 11.33 48.50
N SER A 86 -12.04 11.44 47.65
CA SER A 86 -11.97 11.00 46.24
C SER A 86 -11.01 11.86 45.42
N LEU A 87 -10.97 13.17 45.67
CA LEU A 87 -10.02 14.09 45.03
C LEU A 87 -8.59 13.85 45.51
N LEU A 88 -8.37 13.61 46.81
CA LEU A 88 -7.07 13.26 47.37
C LEU A 88 -6.59 11.90 46.87
N CYS A 89 -7.46 10.87 46.80
CA CYS A 89 -7.16 9.61 46.15
C CYS A 89 -6.86 9.79 44.66
N ALA A 90 -7.66 10.56 43.91
CA ALA A 90 -7.43 10.79 42.48
C ALA A 90 -6.15 11.61 42.20
N ALA A 91 -5.73 12.48 43.13
CA ALA A 91 -4.46 13.19 43.09
C ALA A 91 -3.29 12.28 43.49
N PHE A 92 -3.45 11.46 44.53
CA PHE A 92 -2.47 10.46 44.97
C PHE A 92 -2.23 9.41 43.89
N PHE A 93 -3.28 8.84 43.29
CA PHE A 93 -3.15 7.92 42.16
C PHE A 93 -2.58 8.59 40.91
N ARG A 94 -2.82 9.89 40.65
CA ARG A 94 -2.13 10.62 39.57
C ARG A 94 -0.64 10.85 39.87
N ALA A 95 -0.30 11.22 41.09
CA ALA A 95 1.08 11.43 41.52
C ALA A 95 1.86 10.11 41.60
N LEU A 96 1.22 9.04 42.06
CA LEU A 96 1.74 7.68 42.09
C LEU A 96 1.90 7.15 40.67
N ALA A 97 0.89 7.27 39.80
CA ALA A 97 1.01 6.90 38.38
C ALA A 97 2.09 7.72 37.66
N GLY A 98 2.25 9.01 37.99
CA GLY A 98 3.32 9.85 37.43
C GLY A 98 4.72 9.45 37.93
N ARG A 99 4.87 9.12 39.21
CA ARG A 99 6.14 8.64 39.80
C ARG A 99 6.48 7.22 39.35
N VAL A 100 5.48 6.35 39.24
CA VAL A 100 5.62 4.99 38.69
C VAL A 100 5.92 5.05 37.19
N ALA A 101 5.29 5.95 36.42
CA ALA A 101 5.65 6.18 35.02
C ALA A 101 7.12 6.63 34.90
N ALA A 102 7.53 7.64 35.67
CA ALA A 102 8.92 8.12 35.66
C ALA A 102 9.94 7.04 36.10
N ALA A 103 9.60 6.23 37.11
CA ALA A 103 10.45 5.12 37.57
C ALA A 103 10.44 3.89 36.64
N LEU A 104 9.39 3.70 35.82
CA LEU A 104 9.28 2.64 34.81
C LEU A 104 9.80 3.07 33.41
N GLY A 105 10.60 4.14 33.34
CA GLY A 105 11.19 4.59 32.08
C GLY A 105 10.18 5.18 31.08
N PHE A 106 8.93 5.46 31.49
CA PHE A 106 8.09 6.41 30.77
C PHE A 106 8.63 7.81 31.05
N SER A 107 9.75 8.13 30.40
CA SER A 107 10.17 9.51 30.17
C SER A 107 8.93 10.28 29.75
N SER A 108 8.71 11.47 30.32
CA SER A 108 7.77 12.42 29.75
C SER A 108 8.05 12.48 28.25
N HIS A 109 7.08 12.09 27.42
CA HIS A 109 7.24 12.10 25.96
C HIS A 109 7.90 13.42 25.61
N ARG A 110 9.14 13.38 25.09
CA ARG A 110 9.86 14.56 24.61
C ARG A 110 8.85 15.26 23.71
N ARG A 111 8.32 16.40 24.17
CA ARG A 111 7.06 16.95 23.68
C ARG A 111 7.25 17.17 22.20
N ALA A 112 6.70 16.27 21.38
CA ALA A 112 7.08 16.18 19.97
C ALA A 112 6.96 17.57 19.37
N GLU A 113 8.05 18.08 18.81
CA GLU A 113 8.07 19.43 18.27
C GLU A 113 6.88 19.54 17.31
N ARG A 114 6.09 20.60 17.49
CA ARG A 114 4.83 20.72 16.74
C ARG A 114 5.19 20.81 15.27
N PHE A 115 4.92 19.72 14.54
CA PHE A 115 5.16 19.65 13.11
C PHE A 115 4.51 20.87 12.45
N THR A 116 5.36 21.73 11.89
CA THR A 116 4.96 22.99 11.27
C THR A 116 5.15 22.82 9.77
N PRO A 117 4.07 22.73 8.98
CA PRO A 117 4.18 22.51 7.54
C PRO A 117 4.87 23.70 6.86
N ASP A 118 5.90 23.41 6.08
CA ASP A 118 6.54 24.32 5.13
C ASP A 118 5.52 24.73 4.04
N PRO A 119 5.12 26.00 3.96
CA PRO A 119 4.07 26.43 3.04
C PRO A 119 4.44 26.25 1.56
N ALA A 120 5.72 26.40 1.20
CA ALA A 120 6.18 26.25 -0.17
C ALA A 120 6.11 24.78 -0.60
N LEU A 121 6.54 23.87 0.27
CA LEU A 121 6.41 22.44 0.04
C LEU A 121 4.94 21.98 0.01
N GLN A 122 4.07 22.50 0.89
CA GLN A 122 2.64 22.19 0.82
C GLN A 122 2.00 22.67 -0.50
N GLN A 123 2.37 23.85 -1.00
CA GLN A 123 1.88 24.34 -2.29
C GLN A 123 2.43 23.50 -3.46
N LEU A 124 3.69 23.07 -3.42
CA LEU A 124 4.26 22.13 -4.38
C LEU A 124 3.49 20.80 -4.38
N LEU A 125 3.26 20.22 -3.19
CA LEU A 125 2.53 18.98 -3.04
C LEU A 125 1.10 19.07 -3.60
N GLU A 126 0.39 20.19 -3.39
CA GLU A 126 -0.95 20.37 -3.98
C GLU A 126 -0.90 20.43 -5.52
N ARG A 127 0.05 21.18 -6.11
CA ARG A 127 0.24 21.20 -7.58
C ARG A 127 0.60 19.82 -8.12
N MET A 128 1.43 19.05 -7.43
CA MET A 128 1.86 17.72 -7.83
C MET A 128 0.76 16.64 -7.73
N ARG A 129 -0.49 17.00 -7.37
CA ARG A 129 -1.66 16.12 -7.48
C ARG A 129 -2.26 16.10 -8.88
N SER A 130 -2.11 17.16 -9.67
CA SER A 130 -2.55 17.20 -11.08
C SER A 130 -1.52 16.61 -12.04
N GLU A 131 -0.31 16.31 -11.55
CA GLU A 131 0.81 15.80 -12.34
C GLU A 131 0.90 14.26 -12.25
N ALA A 132 0.93 13.61 -13.41
CA ALA A 132 1.14 12.17 -13.57
C ALA A 132 2.58 11.89 -14.07
N ASP A 133 2.77 11.03 -15.07
CA ASP A 133 4.09 10.71 -15.64
C ASP A 133 4.02 10.79 -17.18
N PRO A 134 4.15 12.00 -17.75
CA PRO A 134 3.89 12.24 -19.17
C PRO A 134 4.66 11.34 -20.15
N PRO A 135 5.96 11.00 -19.93
CA PRO A 135 6.65 10.04 -20.79
C PRO A 135 5.96 8.66 -20.86
N ALA A 136 5.51 8.12 -19.72
CA ALA A 136 4.82 6.84 -19.67
C ALA A 136 3.37 6.95 -20.18
N ASP A 137 2.64 8.00 -19.79
CA ASP A 137 1.26 8.27 -20.21
C ASP A 137 1.15 8.43 -21.73
N GLN A 138 2.04 9.21 -22.35
CA GLN A 138 2.06 9.39 -23.80
C GLN A 138 2.43 8.10 -24.54
N THR A 139 3.28 7.25 -23.94
CA THR A 139 3.66 5.95 -24.51
C THR A 139 2.46 5.00 -24.53
N VAL A 140 1.77 4.86 -23.40
CA VAL A 140 0.51 4.13 -23.28
C VAL A 140 -0.54 4.68 -24.24
N GLN A 141 -0.74 5.99 -24.28
CA GLN A 141 -1.71 6.62 -25.17
C GLN A 141 -1.41 6.33 -26.65
N ARG A 142 -0.14 6.38 -27.09
CA ARG A 142 0.26 6.06 -28.48
C ARG A 142 0.14 4.56 -28.79
N LEU A 143 0.49 3.68 -27.86
CA LEU A 143 0.31 2.23 -28.00
C LEU A 143 -1.17 1.85 -28.21
N PHE A 144 -2.11 2.63 -27.66
CA PHE A 144 -3.55 2.33 -27.67
C PHE A 144 -4.39 3.32 -28.50
N GLN A 145 -3.76 4.07 -29.42
CA GLN A 145 -4.47 4.87 -30.43
C GLN A 145 -5.23 3.95 -31.41
N GLY A 146 -6.55 3.81 -31.24
CA GLY A 146 -7.38 3.01 -32.17
C GLY A 146 -8.82 2.74 -31.77
N GLY A 147 -9.42 3.53 -30.88
CA GLY A 147 -10.78 3.28 -30.38
C GLY A 147 -10.90 1.92 -29.67
N SER A 148 -11.97 1.17 -29.94
CA SER A 148 -12.25 -0.13 -29.28
C SER A 148 -11.18 -1.20 -29.49
N ARG A 149 -10.36 -1.12 -30.56
CA ARG A 149 -9.19 -2.00 -30.74
C ARG A 149 -8.03 -1.62 -29.80
N GLY A 150 -7.84 -0.32 -29.55
CA GLY A 150 -6.85 0.19 -28.61
C GLY A 150 -7.11 -0.28 -27.17
N ILE A 151 -8.39 -0.27 -26.76
CA ILE A 151 -8.82 -0.78 -25.45
C ILE A 151 -8.44 -2.26 -25.31
N ARG A 152 -8.78 -3.11 -26.30
CA ARG A 152 -8.42 -4.53 -26.22
C ARG A 152 -6.91 -4.76 -26.11
N GLY A 153 -6.10 -4.04 -26.89
CA GLY A 153 -4.64 -4.07 -26.76
C GLY A 153 -4.15 -3.59 -25.38
N ALA A 154 -4.79 -2.58 -24.80
CA ALA A 154 -4.50 -2.12 -23.44
C ALA A 154 -4.80 -3.18 -22.38
N ASN A 155 -5.97 -3.82 -22.47
CA ASN A 155 -6.39 -4.90 -21.59
C ASN A 155 -5.42 -6.08 -21.63
N GLU A 156 -5.04 -6.49 -22.85
CA GLU A 156 -4.12 -7.59 -23.08
C GLU A 156 -2.70 -7.22 -22.59
N LEU A 157 -2.13 -6.06 -22.97
CA LEU A 157 -0.78 -5.65 -22.52
C LEU A 157 -0.72 -5.49 -21.01
N LEU A 158 -1.67 -4.76 -20.42
CA LEU A 158 -1.75 -4.58 -18.97
C LEU A 158 -1.87 -5.93 -18.26
N GLY A 159 -2.63 -6.87 -18.84
CA GLY A 159 -2.62 -8.27 -18.46
C GLY A 159 -1.20 -8.84 -18.36
N HIS A 160 -0.41 -8.81 -19.43
CA HIS A 160 0.96 -9.34 -19.40
C HIS A 160 1.88 -8.61 -18.41
N LEU A 161 1.79 -7.27 -18.33
CA LEU A 161 2.57 -6.45 -17.39
C LEU A 161 2.29 -6.82 -15.93
N ILE A 162 1.02 -6.88 -15.52
CA ILE A 162 0.59 -7.27 -14.16
C ILE A 162 0.97 -8.71 -13.83
N ARG A 163 0.94 -9.59 -14.83
CA ARG A 163 1.25 -11.00 -14.64
C ARG A 163 2.75 -11.28 -14.63
N ASN A 164 3.59 -10.30 -14.98
CA ASN A 164 5.01 -10.50 -15.29
C ASN A 164 5.21 -11.65 -16.29
N GLU A 165 4.30 -11.75 -17.26
CA GLU A 165 4.37 -12.69 -18.38
C GLU A 165 5.10 -12.01 -19.54
N PRO A 166 5.84 -12.76 -20.40
CA PRO A 166 6.33 -12.23 -21.65
C PRO A 166 5.18 -11.60 -22.43
N VAL A 167 5.35 -10.37 -22.93
CA VAL A 167 4.40 -9.74 -23.85
C VAL A 167 4.55 -10.44 -25.19
N PRO A 168 3.54 -11.19 -25.67
CA PRO A 168 3.68 -11.95 -26.91
C PRO A 168 3.70 -11.00 -28.12
N GLU A 169 4.41 -11.40 -29.16
CA GLU A 169 4.76 -10.54 -30.31
C GLU A 169 3.53 -10.05 -31.10
N ASN A 170 2.41 -10.77 -31.02
CA ASN A 170 1.12 -10.45 -31.64
C ASN A 170 0.25 -9.47 -30.85
N LEU A 171 0.67 -9.09 -29.63
CA LEU A 171 0.00 -8.12 -28.77
C LEU A 171 0.48 -6.69 -29.06
N VAL A 172 1.72 -6.59 -29.54
CA VAL A 172 2.07 -5.55 -30.51
C VAL A 172 1.24 -5.86 -31.76
N PRO A 173 0.41 -4.95 -32.30
CA PRO A 173 -0.41 -5.24 -33.48
C PRO A 173 0.43 -5.81 -34.63
N ASP A 174 -0.11 -6.69 -35.48
CA ASP A 174 0.64 -7.33 -36.58
C ASP A 174 1.42 -6.33 -37.48
N GLN A 175 0.94 -5.08 -37.52
CA GLN A 175 1.76 -3.91 -37.82
C GLN A 175 1.48 -2.84 -36.75
N PRO A 176 2.37 -2.62 -35.77
CA PRO A 176 2.24 -1.47 -34.90
C PRO A 176 2.46 -0.21 -35.73
N SER A 177 1.79 0.89 -35.39
CA SER A 177 2.13 2.17 -36.00
C SER A 177 3.62 2.49 -35.70
N ARG A 178 4.32 3.12 -36.65
CA ARG A 178 5.74 3.47 -36.44
C ARG A 178 5.89 4.35 -35.22
N GLU A 179 4.90 5.19 -34.99
CA GLU A 179 4.70 6.11 -33.87
C GLU A 179 4.59 5.37 -32.52
N ALA A 180 3.90 4.23 -32.47
CA ALA A 180 3.77 3.41 -31.27
C ALA A 180 5.07 2.67 -30.91
N LEU A 181 5.76 2.09 -31.90
CA LEU A 181 7.09 1.49 -31.68
C LEU A 181 8.13 2.54 -31.27
N GLU A 182 8.09 3.71 -31.90
CA GLU A 182 8.98 4.83 -31.57
C GLU A 182 8.77 5.28 -30.12
N ALA A 183 7.52 5.48 -29.70
CA ALA A 183 7.20 5.84 -28.33
C ALA A 183 7.67 4.79 -27.32
N LEU A 184 7.43 3.50 -27.57
CA LEU A 184 7.89 2.43 -26.69
C LEU A 184 9.43 2.36 -26.64
N ARG A 185 10.12 2.55 -27.77
CA ARG A 185 11.59 2.57 -27.80
C ARG A 185 12.17 3.73 -27.01
N GLN A 186 11.63 4.95 -27.19
CA GLN A 186 12.04 6.14 -26.43
C GLN A 186 11.78 5.97 -24.93
N TYR A 187 10.62 5.40 -24.57
CA TYR A 187 10.29 5.08 -23.19
C TYR A 187 11.27 4.08 -22.57
N LEU A 188 11.55 2.97 -23.25
CA LEU A 188 12.50 1.96 -22.77
C LEU A 188 13.91 2.53 -22.69
N GLN A 189 14.36 3.30 -23.68
CA GLN A 189 15.67 3.96 -23.64
C GLN A 189 15.78 4.91 -22.43
N HIS A 190 14.73 5.68 -22.13
CA HIS A 190 14.69 6.55 -20.96
C HIS A 190 14.72 5.76 -19.64
N CYS A 191 13.90 4.71 -19.50
CA CYS A 191 13.80 3.95 -18.25
C CYS A 191 14.96 2.98 -18.00
N LEU A 192 15.68 2.57 -19.05
CA LEU A 192 16.85 1.69 -18.97
C LEU A 192 18.18 2.46 -18.95
N THR A 193 18.14 3.78 -18.81
CA THR A 193 19.33 4.63 -18.66
C THR A 193 19.38 5.18 -17.24
N LEU A 194 20.46 4.88 -16.50
CA LEU A 194 20.69 5.47 -15.18
C LEU A 194 20.94 6.99 -15.29
N PRO A 195 20.42 7.80 -14.35
CA PRO A 195 20.71 9.23 -14.35
C PRO A 195 22.21 9.50 -14.11
N PRO A 196 22.76 10.61 -14.64
CA PRO A 196 24.21 10.89 -14.61
C PRO A 196 24.77 11.14 -13.21
N TRP A 197 23.91 11.28 -12.20
CA TRP A 197 24.26 11.47 -10.80
C TRP A 197 24.22 10.18 -9.97
N THR A 198 23.93 9.03 -10.57
CA THR A 198 23.95 7.73 -9.90
C THR A 198 25.37 7.34 -9.49
N ASP A 199 25.57 7.10 -8.19
CA ASP A 199 26.76 6.45 -7.65
C ASP A 199 26.52 4.94 -7.52
N ARG A 200 27.26 4.16 -8.33
CA ARG A 200 27.17 2.70 -8.34
C ARG A 200 27.74 2.07 -7.07
N GLY A 201 28.73 2.69 -6.43
CA GLY A 201 29.29 2.23 -5.16
C GLY A 201 28.29 2.35 -4.01
N LEU A 202 27.47 3.40 -4.01
CA LEU A 202 26.33 3.51 -3.09
C LEU A 202 25.26 2.45 -3.36
N ILE A 203 24.94 2.15 -4.63
CA ILE A 203 24.01 1.07 -4.99
C ILE A 203 24.53 -0.30 -4.53
N ASP A 204 25.79 -0.63 -4.83
CA ASP A 204 26.40 -1.89 -4.41
C ASP A 204 26.44 -2.03 -2.88
N ARG A 205 26.72 -0.93 -2.15
CA ARG A 205 26.69 -0.90 -0.68
C ARG A 205 25.28 -1.16 -0.13
N ALA A 206 24.26 -0.51 -0.69
CA ALA A 206 22.86 -0.73 -0.27
C ALA A 206 22.38 -2.16 -0.59
N GLY A 207 22.77 -2.72 -1.74
CA GLY A 207 22.51 -4.11 -2.10
C GLY A 207 23.22 -5.10 -1.18
N ALA A 208 24.46 -4.81 -0.76
CA ALA A 208 25.18 -5.61 0.22
C ALA A 208 24.47 -5.63 1.59
N LEU A 209 24.01 -4.46 2.08
CA LEU A 209 23.24 -4.31 3.31
C LEU A 209 21.92 -5.10 3.26
N PHE A 210 21.17 -4.99 2.16
CA PHE A 210 19.94 -5.75 1.94
C PHE A 210 20.20 -7.26 1.91
N ALA A 211 21.28 -7.69 1.24
CA ALA A 211 21.65 -9.10 1.15
C ALA A 211 22.07 -9.69 2.50
N GLU A 212 22.57 -8.88 3.43
CA GLU A 212 22.84 -9.28 4.82
C GLU A 212 21.56 -9.33 5.67
N HIS A 213 20.69 -8.33 5.53
CA HIS A 213 19.53 -8.11 6.40
C HIS A 213 18.19 -8.54 5.80
N GLY A 214 18.16 -9.55 4.92
CA GLY A 214 16.95 -9.95 4.17
C GLY A 214 15.72 -10.22 5.03
N MET A 215 15.88 -10.91 6.17
CA MET A 215 14.78 -11.14 7.13
C MET A 215 14.17 -9.83 7.65
N LEU A 216 15.04 -8.89 8.02
CA LEU A 216 14.65 -7.57 8.52
C LEU A 216 13.90 -6.80 7.43
N ALA A 217 14.40 -6.84 6.19
CA ALA A 217 13.78 -6.17 5.05
C ALA A 217 12.36 -6.68 4.76
N PHE A 218 12.10 -7.99 4.79
CA PHE A 218 10.74 -8.53 4.60
C PHE A 218 9.81 -8.25 5.77
N SER A 219 10.31 -8.31 7.01
CA SER A 219 9.54 -7.93 8.20
C SER A 219 9.12 -6.46 8.14
N VAL A 220 10.05 -5.57 7.76
CA VAL A 220 9.80 -4.12 7.57
C VAL A 220 8.84 -3.87 6.40
N LEU A 221 9.00 -4.58 5.28
CA LEU A 221 8.11 -4.47 4.13
C LEU A 221 6.65 -4.78 4.53
N GLY A 222 6.44 -5.94 5.17
CA GLY A 222 5.11 -6.42 5.54
C GLY A 222 4.49 -5.73 6.76
N CYS A 223 5.30 -5.30 7.75
CA CYS A 223 4.79 -4.75 9.01
C CYS A 223 4.87 -3.21 9.09
N ALA A 224 5.61 -2.55 8.20
CA ALA A 224 5.70 -1.08 8.19
C ALA A 224 5.45 -0.46 6.82
N SER A 225 6.27 -0.77 5.80
CA SER A 225 6.23 -0.09 4.50
C SER A 225 4.87 -0.21 3.80
N LEU A 226 4.32 -1.42 3.70
CA LEU A 226 3.02 -1.65 3.07
C LEU A 226 1.84 -1.10 3.89
N PRO A 227 1.72 -1.33 5.22
CA PRO A 227 0.69 -0.70 6.04
C PRO A 227 0.72 0.83 5.99
N VAL A 228 1.89 1.45 5.98
CA VAL A 228 2.03 2.90 5.81
C VAL A 228 1.50 3.34 4.44
N GLY A 229 1.83 2.62 3.36
CA GLY A 229 1.21 2.82 2.04
C GLY A 229 -0.32 2.66 2.05
N TYR A 230 -0.85 1.67 2.77
CA TYR A 230 -2.29 1.41 2.91
C TYR A 230 -3.04 2.45 3.74
N ALA A 231 -2.36 3.43 4.33
CA ALA A 231 -2.99 4.58 4.97
C ALA A 231 -2.99 5.86 4.11
N ALA A 232 -2.53 5.80 2.85
CA ALA A 232 -2.75 6.84 1.85
C ALA A 232 -3.98 6.48 0.99
N PRO A 233 -5.14 7.14 1.14
CA PRO A 233 -6.39 6.73 0.50
C PRO A 233 -6.32 6.64 -1.02
N GLU A 234 -5.63 7.58 -1.67
CA GLU A 234 -5.48 7.61 -3.13
C GLU A 234 -4.71 6.38 -3.65
N ALA A 235 -3.65 5.96 -2.93
CA ALA A 235 -2.91 4.74 -3.26
C ALA A 235 -3.73 3.48 -2.96
N ALA A 236 -4.38 3.45 -1.78
CA ALA A 236 -5.20 2.33 -1.35
C ALA A 236 -6.42 2.10 -2.25
N LYS A 237 -7.04 3.15 -2.80
CA LYS A 237 -8.19 3.04 -3.72
C LYS A 237 -7.81 2.37 -5.05
N VAL A 238 -6.67 2.76 -5.64
CA VAL A 238 -6.11 2.05 -6.82
C VAL A 238 -5.79 0.59 -6.46
N LEU A 239 -5.23 0.34 -5.28
CA LEU A 239 -5.02 -1.02 -4.80
C LEU A 239 -6.34 -1.77 -4.55
N GLY A 240 -7.43 -1.13 -4.11
CA GLY A 240 -8.74 -1.77 -3.92
C GLY A 240 -9.26 -2.37 -5.23
N PHE A 241 -9.27 -1.58 -6.31
CA PHE A 241 -9.67 -2.06 -7.64
C PHE A 241 -8.81 -3.23 -8.12
N THR A 242 -7.48 -3.13 -8.00
CA THR A 242 -6.56 -4.21 -8.41
C THR A 242 -6.60 -5.44 -7.49
N GLN A 243 -7.11 -5.33 -6.26
CA GLN A 243 -7.27 -6.46 -5.33
C GLN A 243 -8.41 -7.38 -5.74
N GLN A 244 -9.57 -6.80 -6.07
CA GLN A 244 -10.76 -7.52 -6.52
C GLN A 244 -10.48 -8.38 -7.77
N LEU A 245 -9.47 -7.98 -8.54
CA LEU A 245 -9.01 -8.61 -9.79
C LEU A 245 -7.89 -9.64 -9.64
N THR A 246 -7.16 -9.63 -8.51
CA THR A 246 -6.01 -10.52 -8.30
C THR A 246 -6.35 -11.76 -7.45
N GLU A 247 -7.59 -11.85 -6.98
CA GLU A 247 -8.21 -12.88 -6.11
C GLU A 247 -7.50 -13.13 -4.75
N HIS A 248 -6.20 -12.82 -4.60
CA HIS A 248 -5.41 -13.06 -3.39
C HIS A 248 -4.40 -11.94 -3.10
N ALA A 249 -4.50 -11.27 -1.94
CA ALA A 249 -3.50 -10.27 -1.50
C ALA A 249 -2.09 -10.88 -1.33
N GLN A 250 -2.02 -12.18 -1.06
CA GLN A 250 -0.81 -13.01 -1.05
C GLN A 250 0.07 -12.78 -2.30
N ARG A 251 -0.58 -12.66 -3.47
CA ARG A 251 0.08 -12.52 -4.75
C ARG A 251 0.76 -11.16 -4.92
N ARG A 252 0.07 -10.06 -4.58
CA ARG A 252 0.65 -8.70 -4.73
C ARG A 252 1.80 -8.44 -3.77
N LEU A 253 1.73 -8.94 -2.53
CA LEU A 253 2.88 -8.91 -1.64
C LEU A 253 4.07 -9.68 -2.24
N THR A 254 3.81 -10.83 -2.86
CA THR A 254 4.83 -11.65 -3.52
C THR A 254 5.42 -10.94 -4.76
N GLU A 255 4.61 -10.20 -5.52
CA GLU A 255 5.05 -9.33 -6.62
C GLU A 255 5.92 -8.17 -6.11
N THR A 256 5.49 -7.47 -5.05
CA THR A 256 6.26 -6.39 -4.41
C THR A 256 7.58 -6.90 -3.80
N ALA A 257 7.57 -8.09 -3.18
CA ALA A 257 8.76 -8.74 -2.66
C ALA A 257 9.75 -9.12 -3.77
N THR A 258 9.25 -9.48 -4.96
CA THR A 258 10.10 -9.76 -6.14
C THR A 258 10.75 -8.48 -6.63
N PHE A 259 9.96 -7.41 -6.84
CA PHE A 259 10.47 -6.09 -7.22
C PHE A 259 11.57 -5.60 -6.27
N LEU A 260 11.35 -5.73 -4.95
CA LEU A 260 12.35 -5.38 -3.93
C LEU A 260 13.64 -6.21 -4.09
N ILE A 261 13.53 -7.52 -4.29
CA ILE A 261 14.68 -8.40 -4.54
C ILE A 261 15.42 -7.99 -5.81
N ASP A 262 14.73 -7.79 -6.92
CA ASP A 262 15.37 -7.59 -8.22
C ASP A 262 16.01 -6.19 -8.35
N VAL A 263 15.48 -5.19 -7.64
CA VAL A 263 16.10 -3.86 -7.47
C VAL A 263 17.32 -3.91 -6.55
N MET A 264 17.22 -4.56 -5.38
CA MET A 264 18.28 -4.57 -4.37
C MET A 264 19.32 -5.69 -4.54
N SER A 265 19.15 -6.58 -5.51
CA SER A 265 20.14 -7.61 -5.87
C SER A 265 21.40 -7.00 -6.48
N LYS A 266 22.54 -7.67 -6.31
CA LYS A 266 23.78 -7.27 -7.00
C LYS A 266 23.55 -7.24 -8.52
N GLY A 267 23.87 -6.12 -9.16
CA GLY A 267 23.62 -5.91 -10.58
C GLY A 267 22.16 -5.65 -10.97
N GLY A 268 21.26 -5.44 -9.99
CA GLY A 268 19.82 -5.24 -10.25
C GLY A 268 19.51 -4.01 -11.10
N LEU A 269 20.26 -2.93 -10.91
CA LEU A 269 20.15 -1.65 -11.62
C LEU A 269 21.21 -1.45 -12.71
N GLU A 270 22.05 -2.46 -12.99
CA GLU A 270 23.00 -2.42 -14.11
C GLU A 270 22.27 -2.53 -15.47
N PRO A 271 22.90 -2.13 -16.60
CA PRO A 271 22.35 -2.37 -17.92
C PRO A 271 22.02 -3.86 -18.15
N GLY A 272 20.74 -4.15 -18.42
CA GLY A 272 20.22 -5.52 -18.52
C GLY A 272 19.83 -6.18 -17.19
N GLY A 273 20.08 -5.54 -16.04
CA GLY A 273 19.66 -5.99 -14.72
C GLY A 273 18.14 -6.09 -14.57
N ARG A 274 17.67 -7.08 -13.79
CA ARG A 274 16.22 -7.35 -13.66
C ARG A 274 15.47 -6.22 -12.98
N GLY A 275 16.03 -5.59 -11.94
CA GLY A 275 15.42 -4.44 -11.27
C GLY A 275 15.14 -3.28 -12.22
N LEU A 276 16.06 -2.99 -13.14
CA LEU A 276 15.88 -1.94 -14.15
C LEU A 276 14.75 -2.26 -15.15
N GLN A 277 14.65 -3.53 -15.58
CA GLN A 277 13.53 -4.02 -16.41
C GLN A 277 12.19 -3.98 -15.67
N ASP A 278 12.19 -4.35 -14.39
CA ASP A 278 11.01 -4.35 -13.51
C ASP A 278 10.52 -2.94 -13.24
N ILE A 279 11.41 -1.97 -13.02
CA ILE A 279 11.08 -0.54 -12.93
C ILE A 279 10.39 -0.06 -14.21
N ALA A 280 10.96 -0.35 -15.38
CA ALA A 280 10.35 0.01 -16.67
C ALA A 280 8.98 -0.65 -16.85
N ARG A 281 8.79 -1.91 -16.42
CA ARG A 281 7.51 -2.63 -16.49
C ARG A 281 6.46 -2.03 -15.56
N VAL A 282 6.81 -1.75 -14.30
CA VAL A 282 5.89 -1.21 -13.29
C VAL A 282 5.51 0.23 -13.59
N ARG A 283 6.44 1.07 -14.06
CA ARG A 283 6.15 2.45 -14.49
C ARG A 283 5.18 2.48 -15.70
N LEU A 284 5.33 1.56 -16.67
CA LEU A 284 4.40 1.43 -17.79
C LEU A 284 3.03 0.91 -17.34
N MET A 285 3.01 -0.04 -16.39
CA MET A 285 1.79 -0.53 -15.75
C MET A 285 1.04 0.60 -15.03
N HIS A 286 1.74 1.50 -14.32
CA HIS A 286 1.11 2.67 -13.68
C HIS A 286 0.43 3.60 -14.71
N ALA A 287 1.08 3.87 -15.84
CA ALA A 287 0.49 4.66 -16.92
C ALA A 287 -0.73 3.96 -17.57
N ALA A 288 -0.68 2.63 -17.74
CA ALA A 288 -1.82 1.87 -18.26
C ALA A 288 -3.02 1.85 -17.28
N ILE A 289 -2.76 1.74 -15.97
CA ILE A 289 -3.79 1.87 -14.94
C ILE A 289 -4.39 3.29 -14.93
N ARG A 290 -3.55 4.34 -15.04
CA ARG A 290 -3.98 5.73 -15.20
C ARG A 290 -4.89 5.93 -16.40
N HIS A 291 -4.45 5.46 -17.57
CA HIS A 291 -5.20 5.56 -18.82
C HIS A 291 -6.61 4.97 -18.65
N LEU A 292 -6.71 3.75 -18.13
CA LEU A 292 -7.98 3.06 -17.92
C LEU A 292 -8.89 3.77 -16.92
N LEU A 293 -8.37 4.18 -15.75
CA LEU A 293 -9.15 4.90 -14.72
C LEU A 293 -9.67 6.27 -15.18
N LEU A 294 -9.12 6.82 -16.27
CA LEU A 294 -9.53 8.08 -16.88
C LEU A 294 -10.33 7.90 -18.18
N MET A 295 -10.63 6.67 -18.60
CA MET A 295 -11.48 6.42 -19.76
C MET A 295 -12.96 6.70 -19.43
N PRO A 296 -13.76 7.26 -20.36
CA PRO A 296 -15.20 7.33 -20.20
C PRO A 296 -15.80 5.92 -20.14
N ALA A 297 -16.64 5.65 -19.15
CA ALA A 297 -17.22 4.32 -18.91
C ALA A 297 -18.01 3.78 -20.11
N GLU A 298 -18.57 4.67 -20.94
CA GLU A 298 -19.32 4.39 -22.16
C GLU A 298 -18.45 3.83 -23.29
N THR A 299 -17.12 4.03 -23.22
CA THR A 299 -16.18 3.50 -24.22
C THR A 299 -15.78 2.05 -23.97
N CYS A 300 -16.13 1.49 -22.80
CA CYS A 300 -15.85 0.09 -22.46
C CYS A 300 -16.71 -0.88 -23.27
N PRO A 301 -16.12 -1.82 -24.04
CA PRO A 301 -16.86 -2.90 -24.67
C PRO A 301 -17.51 -3.79 -23.60
N HIS A 302 -18.84 -3.92 -23.62
CA HIS A 302 -19.57 -4.80 -22.70
C HIS A 302 -19.42 -6.26 -23.15
N VAL A 303 -18.30 -6.90 -22.78
CA VAL A 303 -18.05 -8.31 -23.06
C VAL A 303 -18.78 -9.16 -22.03
N ALA A 304 -19.77 -9.94 -22.46
CA ALA A 304 -20.47 -10.89 -21.60
C ALA A 304 -19.49 -12.01 -21.15
N GLY A 305 -19.14 -12.02 -19.85
CA GLY A 305 -18.19 -12.99 -19.31
C GLY A 305 -17.64 -12.61 -17.93
N ARG A 306 -16.55 -13.28 -17.54
CA ARG A 306 -15.80 -12.97 -16.32
C ARG A 306 -15.08 -11.63 -16.53
N LYS A 307 -15.33 -10.63 -15.67
CA LYS A 307 -14.75 -9.28 -15.83
C LYS A 307 -13.22 -9.36 -15.85
N ASP A 308 -12.61 -8.79 -16.88
CA ASP A 308 -11.15 -8.68 -16.97
C ASP A 308 -10.63 -7.46 -16.17
N PHE A 309 -9.29 -7.37 -16.06
CA PHE A 309 -8.63 -6.36 -15.23
C PHE A 309 -8.99 -4.92 -15.61
N ALA A 310 -9.12 -4.67 -16.91
CA ALA A 310 -9.29 -3.34 -17.44
C ALA A 310 -10.75 -2.91 -17.50
N GLN A 311 -11.68 -3.86 -17.68
CA GLN A 311 -13.13 -3.59 -17.54
C GLN A 311 -13.49 -3.11 -16.12
N VAL A 312 -12.81 -3.62 -15.09
CA VAL A 312 -13.02 -3.13 -13.71
C VAL A 312 -12.39 -1.76 -13.50
N LEU A 313 -11.20 -1.49 -14.04
CA LEU A 313 -10.57 -0.17 -13.90
C LEU A 313 -11.31 0.92 -14.68
N ALA A 314 -11.64 0.70 -15.95
CA ALA A 314 -12.36 1.69 -16.77
C ALA A 314 -13.85 1.81 -16.42
N GLY A 315 -14.40 0.86 -15.65
CA GLY A 315 -15.69 0.98 -14.97
C GLY A 315 -15.61 1.52 -13.53
N ALA A 316 -14.43 1.82 -13.00
CA ALA A 316 -14.26 2.29 -11.62
C ALA A 316 -14.36 3.83 -11.54
N PRO A 317 -15.18 4.39 -10.64
CA PRO A 317 -15.31 5.84 -10.51
C PRO A 317 -14.06 6.47 -9.88
N TRP A 318 -13.31 7.23 -10.69
CA TRP A 318 -12.21 8.08 -10.24
C TRP A 318 -12.56 9.57 -10.30
N ASP A 319 -12.69 10.20 -9.12
CA ASP A 319 -12.87 11.65 -9.01
C ASP A 319 -11.50 12.35 -8.98
N VAL A 320 -11.12 12.98 -10.10
CA VAL A 320 -9.87 13.74 -10.24
C VAL A 320 -9.86 15.02 -9.40
N GLN A 321 -11.02 15.64 -9.11
CA GLN A 321 -11.09 16.82 -8.25
C GLN A 321 -10.85 16.45 -6.78
N GLN A 322 -11.47 15.35 -6.33
CA GLN A 322 -11.30 14.86 -4.96
C GLN A 322 -9.90 14.27 -4.74
N HIS A 323 -9.42 13.40 -5.65
CA HIS A 323 -8.22 12.60 -5.44
C HIS A 323 -6.97 13.10 -6.18
N GLY A 324 -7.09 13.98 -7.17
CA GLY A 324 -6.01 14.26 -8.13
C GLY A 324 -5.94 13.20 -9.23
N GLN A 325 -4.89 13.23 -10.05
CA GLN A 325 -4.67 12.18 -11.05
C GLN A 325 -4.44 10.82 -10.37
N PRO A 326 -4.91 9.69 -10.94
CA PRO A 326 -4.56 8.38 -10.42
C PRO A 326 -3.04 8.21 -10.40
N ILE A 327 -2.47 7.69 -9.31
CA ILE A 327 -1.02 7.47 -9.19
C ILE A 327 -0.21 8.75 -9.52
N HIS A 328 -0.67 9.92 -9.03
CA HIS A 328 0.00 11.20 -9.22
C HIS A 328 1.37 11.28 -8.53
N GLN A 329 2.17 12.26 -8.91
CA GLN A 329 3.56 12.47 -8.46
C GLN A 329 3.75 12.37 -6.93
N VAL A 330 2.86 12.97 -6.13
CA VAL A 330 2.95 12.84 -4.66
C VAL A 330 2.74 11.41 -4.15
N VAL A 331 1.82 10.63 -4.74
CA VAL A 331 1.64 9.21 -4.37
C VAL A 331 2.89 8.42 -4.74
N MET A 332 3.47 8.66 -5.92
CA MET A 332 4.70 7.99 -6.34
C MET A 332 5.87 8.29 -5.38
N SER A 333 6.09 9.56 -5.03
CA SER A 333 7.11 9.96 -4.03
C SER A 333 6.82 9.35 -2.64
N ALA A 334 5.56 9.35 -2.19
CA ALA A 334 5.15 8.71 -0.94
C ALA A 334 5.49 7.21 -0.92
N THR A 335 5.25 6.50 -2.03
CA THR A 335 5.59 5.08 -2.16
C THR A 335 7.10 4.86 -2.12
N ILE A 336 7.92 5.65 -2.82
CA ILE A 336 9.39 5.58 -2.73
C ILE A 336 9.86 5.80 -1.29
N LEU A 337 9.28 6.74 -0.56
CA LEU A 337 9.57 6.97 0.87
C LEU A 337 9.12 5.81 1.78
N CYS A 338 8.14 4.99 1.36
CA CYS A 338 7.77 3.78 2.10
C CYS A 338 8.85 2.68 1.98
N PHE A 339 9.54 2.59 0.84
CA PHE A 339 10.65 1.65 0.65
C PHE A 339 11.99 2.17 1.20
N SER A 340 12.18 3.49 1.24
CA SER A 340 13.43 4.12 1.71
C SER A 340 13.34 4.59 3.18
N PHE A 341 12.73 5.76 3.41
CA PHE A 341 12.67 6.42 4.72
C PHE A 341 11.96 5.57 5.77
N VAL A 342 10.76 5.06 5.47
CA VAL A 342 9.98 4.25 6.43
C VAL A 342 10.72 2.97 6.77
N ALA A 343 11.45 2.39 5.81
CA ALA A 343 12.25 1.20 6.07
C ALA A 343 13.41 1.50 7.04
N LEU A 344 14.22 2.54 6.78
CA LEU A 344 15.30 2.97 7.69
C LEU A 344 14.75 3.38 9.07
N ARG A 345 13.64 4.11 9.10
CA ARG A 345 12.96 4.49 10.36
C ARG A 345 12.58 3.25 11.16
N SER A 346 12.02 2.22 10.51
CA SER A 346 11.64 0.98 11.19
C SER A 346 12.83 0.14 11.63
N VAL A 347 13.94 0.12 10.89
CA VAL A 347 15.22 -0.44 11.34
C VAL A 347 15.66 0.25 12.65
N ARG A 348 15.62 1.58 12.70
CA ARG A 348 15.92 2.38 13.91
C ARG A 348 14.94 2.20 15.06
N GLN A 349 13.66 1.96 14.77
CA GLN A 349 12.65 1.63 15.80
C GLN A 349 12.93 0.28 16.47
N MET A 350 13.53 -0.67 15.75
CA MET A 350 13.94 -1.98 16.28
C MET A 350 15.31 -1.97 16.98
N GLY A 351 15.88 -0.80 17.29
CA GLY A 351 17.17 -0.62 17.98
C GLY A 351 18.39 -0.65 17.06
N LEU A 352 18.24 -1.03 15.79
CA LEU A 352 19.35 -1.12 14.84
C LEU A 352 19.66 0.26 14.23
N ARG A 353 20.90 0.70 14.31
CA ARG A 353 21.36 1.98 13.76
C ARG A 353 22.39 1.74 12.67
N PRO A 354 22.01 1.74 11.38
CA PRO A 354 22.97 1.67 10.28
C PRO A 354 23.99 2.79 10.37
N ALA A 355 25.19 2.59 9.84
CA ALA A 355 26.17 3.67 9.77
C ALA A 355 25.63 4.80 8.86
N PRO A 356 26.05 6.07 9.05
CA PRO A 356 25.58 7.18 8.21
C PRO A 356 25.81 6.94 6.71
N GLU A 357 26.87 6.22 6.35
CA GLU A 357 27.20 5.85 4.99
C GLU A 357 26.26 4.76 4.43
N ASP A 358 25.73 3.88 5.28
CA ASP A 358 24.70 2.89 4.92
C ASP A 358 23.32 3.55 4.77
N GLU A 359 22.96 4.49 5.65
CA GLU A 359 21.74 5.29 5.50
C GLU A 359 21.79 6.08 4.18
N HIS A 360 22.91 6.77 3.89
CA HIS A 360 23.11 7.51 2.64
C HIS A 360 23.05 6.58 1.42
N ALA A 361 23.75 5.45 1.42
CA ALA A 361 23.74 4.48 0.33
C ALA A 361 22.33 3.95 0.03
N PHE A 362 21.57 3.60 1.08
CA PHE A 362 20.21 3.10 0.95
C PHE A 362 19.24 4.17 0.45
N LEU A 363 19.33 5.40 0.98
CA LEU A 363 18.53 6.52 0.48
C LEU A 363 18.86 6.87 -0.98
N HIS A 364 20.14 6.93 -1.34
CA HIS A 364 20.60 7.20 -2.71
C HIS A 364 20.05 6.19 -3.71
N THR A 365 20.15 4.89 -3.38
CA THR A 365 19.63 3.80 -4.21
C THR A 365 18.14 3.98 -4.49
N TRP A 366 17.34 4.28 -3.47
CA TRP A 366 15.91 4.52 -3.65
C TRP A 366 15.58 5.87 -4.30
N ASN A 367 16.46 6.87 -4.22
CA ASN A 367 16.31 8.13 -4.94
C ASN A 367 16.52 7.89 -6.45
N VAL A 368 17.51 7.09 -6.83
CA VAL A 368 17.72 6.60 -8.21
C VAL A 368 16.51 5.81 -8.69
N VAL A 369 16.01 4.85 -7.91
CA VAL A 369 14.79 4.09 -8.23
C VAL A 369 13.58 5.03 -8.40
N GLY A 370 13.44 6.05 -7.56
CA GLY A 370 12.39 7.06 -7.67
C GLY A 370 12.43 7.81 -9.00
N HIS A 371 13.62 8.29 -9.40
CA HIS A 371 13.82 8.94 -10.69
C HIS A 371 13.46 8.03 -11.87
N LEU A 372 13.97 6.79 -11.86
CA LEU A 372 13.68 5.79 -12.91
C LEU A 372 12.19 5.42 -12.98
N MET A 373 11.52 5.37 -11.83
CA MET A 373 10.06 5.19 -11.70
C MET A 373 9.24 6.40 -12.16
N GLY A 374 9.87 7.52 -12.53
CA GLY A 374 9.22 8.72 -13.03
C GLY A 374 8.81 9.73 -11.96
N VAL A 375 9.35 9.64 -10.73
CA VAL A 375 9.18 10.70 -9.73
C VAL A 375 9.98 11.93 -10.16
N ARG A 376 9.30 13.07 -10.20
CA ARG A 376 9.89 14.37 -10.53
C ARG A 376 10.96 14.77 -9.52
N ASP A 377 12.04 15.38 -10.01
CA ASP A 377 13.18 15.82 -9.20
C ASP A 377 12.78 16.75 -8.04
N GLU A 378 11.70 17.53 -8.15
CA GLU A 378 11.20 18.38 -7.05
C GLU A 378 10.58 17.59 -5.87
N LEU A 379 10.30 16.29 -6.06
CA LEU A 379 9.82 15.36 -5.03
C LEU A 379 10.79 14.19 -4.76
N LEU A 380 12.00 14.26 -5.31
CA LEU A 380 13.13 13.43 -4.91
C LEU A 380 13.83 14.05 -3.69
N LEU A 381 14.70 13.28 -3.04
CA LEU A 381 15.54 13.79 -1.98
C LEU A 381 16.61 14.74 -2.55
N PRO A 382 16.90 15.87 -1.89
CA PRO A 382 18.06 16.68 -2.23
C PRO A 382 19.34 15.86 -2.03
N ARG A 383 20.34 16.11 -2.87
CA ARG A 383 21.65 15.46 -2.82
C ARG A 383 22.64 16.30 -2.01
N PRO A 384 23.47 15.72 -1.13
CA PRO A 384 23.49 14.30 -0.75
C PRO A 384 22.24 13.89 0.05
N GLU A 385 21.75 12.67 -0.19
CA GLU A 385 20.53 12.19 0.45
C GLU A 385 20.73 11.98 1.96
N THR A 386 19.86 12.56 2.79
CA THR A 386 19.97 12.46 4.25
C THR A 386 18.66 11.99 4.90
N TYR A 387 18.79 11.28 6.03
CA TYR A 387 17.64 10.84 6.83
C TYR A 387 16.74 12.02 7.22
N ALA A 388 17.32 13.17 7.59
CA ALA A 388 16.57 14.37 7.95
C ALA A 388 15.79 14.99 6.78
N ALA A 389 16.35 14.99 5.56
CA ALA A 389 15.62 15.45 4.37
C ALA A 389 14.47 14.49 4.02
N ALA A 390 14.70 13.19 4.13
CA ALA A 390 13.69 12.16 3.90
C ALA A 390 12.57 12.20 4.94
N GLU A 391 12.90 12.42 6.21
CA GLU A 391 11.93 12.67 7.29
C GLU A 391 11.13 13.95 7.06
N LYS A 392 11.78 15.05 6.65
CA LYS A 392 11.07 16.29 6.30
C LYS A 392 10.06 16.01 5.19
N LEU A 393 10.48 15.47 4.05
CA LEU A 393 9.61 15.23 2.91
C LEU A 393 8.45 14.27 3.26
N PHE A 394 8.77 13.14 3.90
CA PHE A 394 7.76 12.18 4.36
C PHE A 394 6.74 12.85 5.27
N ASN A 395 7.16 13.60 6.30
CA ASN A 395 6.23 14.23 7.23
C ASN A 395 5.30 15.27 6.56
N HIS A 396 5.76 15.97 5.51
CA HIS A 396 4.92 16.93 4.77
C HIS A 396 3.85 16.23 3.92
N ILE A 397 4.23 15.16 3.22
CA ILE A 397 3.31 14.29 2.48
C ILE A 397 2.32 13.65 3.46
N TRP A 398 2.84 13.04 4.52
CA TRP A 398 2.08 12.29 5.52
C TRP A 398 1.08 13.17 6.29
N HIS A 399 1.44 14.42 6.59
CA HIS A 399 0.53 15.38 7.19
C HIS A 399 -0.68 15.68 6.28
N ARG A 400 -0.47 15.76 4.96
CA ARG A 400 -1.51 16.17 3.99
C ARG A 400 -2.38 15.01 3.49
N PHE A 401 -1.79 13.84 3.24
CA PHE A 401 -2.41 12.75 2.47
C PHE A 401 -2.73 11.47 3.26
N ARG A 402 -2.34 11.37 4.54
CA ARG A 402 -2.74 10.18 5.32
C ARG A 402 -4.24 10.21 5.68
N ALA A 403 -4.86 9.04 5.69
CA ALA A 403 -6.18 8.80 6.25
C ALA A 403 -6.25 9.30 7.70
N ARG A 404 -7.35 9.98 8.06
CA ARG A 404 -7.57 10.52 9.42
C ARG A 404 -8.55 9.69 10.25
N GLN A 405 -9.31 8.80 9.61
CA GLN A 405 -10.25 7.89 10.23
C GLN A 405 -10.17 6.51 9.54
N PRO A 406 -10.67 5.44 10.18
CA PRO A 406 -10.77 4.14 9.55
C PRO A 406 -11.60 4.20 8.26
N TYR A 407 -11.16 3.47 7.23
CA TYR A 407 -11.78 3.48 5.90
C TYR A 407 -11.59 2.12 5.22
N GLU A 408 -12.49 1.82 4.27
CA GLU A 408 -12.69 0.46 3.77
C GLU A 408 -11.45 -0.16 3.10
N ASP A 409 -10.91 0.49 2.06
CA ASP A 409 -9.77 -0.05 1.28
C ASP A 409 -8.56 -0.37 2.18
N GLY A 410 -8.17 0.57 3.05
CA GLY A 410 -7.03 0.40 3.95
C GLY A 410 -7.22 -0.74 4.97
N ILE A 411 -8.45 -0.93 5.46
CA ILE A 411 -8.79 -2.05 6.35
C ILE A 411 -8.73 -3.39 5.58
N GLN A 412 -9.33 -3.46 4.39
CA GLN A 412 -9.34 -4.69 3.58
C GLN A 412 -7.93 -5.11 3.14
N LEU A 413 -7.11 -4.14 2.71
CA LEU A 413 -5.70 -4.35 2.35
C LEU A 413 -4.89 -4.88 3.54
N THR A 414 -5.04 -4.25 4.71
CA THR A 414 -4.28 -4.61 5.92
C THR A 414 -4.71 -5.96 6.49
N ALA A 415 -6.02 -6.25 6.51
CA ALA A 415 -6.54 -7.54 6.96
C ALA A 415 -6.01 -8.70 6.07
N ALA A 416 -5.99 -8.51 4.76
CA ALA A 416 -5.51 -9.52 3.83
C ALA A 416 -3.97 -9.69 3.87
N LEU A 417 -3.22 -8.61 4.17
CA LEU A 417 -1.79 -8.66 4.43
C LEU A 417 -1.47 -9.41 5.74
N LEU A 418 -2.17 -9.11 6.84
CA LEU A 418 -2.02 -9.84 8.11
C LEU A 418 -2.36 -11.32 7.94
N GLN A 419 -3.46 -11.65 7.26
CA GLN A 419 -3.82 -13.04 6.96
C GLN A 419 -2.70 -13.77 6.22
N TYR A 420 -1.98 -13.11 5.30
CA TYR A 420 -0.81 -13.71 4.66
C TYR A 420 0.35 -13.91 5.63
N LEU A 421 0.76 -12.86 6.35
CA LEU A 421 1.95 -12.90 7.21
C LEU A 421 1.79 -13.87 8.40
N GLU A 422 0.57 -14.02 8.91
CA GLU A 422 0.27 -14.87 10.06
C GLU A 422 0.05 -16.34 9.67
N ARG A 423 -0.42 -16.64 8.44
CA ARG A 423 -0.72 -18.01 7.99
C ARG A 423 0.44 -19.02 8.15
N PRO A 424 1.72 -18.70 7.85
CA PRO A 424 2.85 -19.60 8.09
C PRO A 424 3.13 -19.90 9.58
N LEU A 425 2.61 -19.05 10.46
CA LEU A 425 2.82 -19.04 11.91
C LEU A 425 1.65 -19.65 12.69
N GLN A 426 0.47 -19.84 12.08
CA GLN A 426 -0.73 -20.41 12.73
C GLN A 426 -0.52 -21.81 13.35
N SER A 427 0.50 -22.56 12.90
CA SER A 427 0.85 -23.87 13.48
C SER A 427 1.77 -23.77 14.71
N LEU A 428 2.10 -22.56 15.17
CA LEU A 428 2.99 -22.32 16.31
C LEU A 428 2.17 -21.93 17.55
N PRO A 429 2.65 -22.23 18.78
CA PRO A 429 1.95 -21.86 20.00
C PRO A 429 1.79 -20.34 20.11
N HIS A 430 0.68 -19.90 20.72
CA HIS A 430 0.51 -18.49 21.09
C HIS A 430 1.68 -18.04 21.98
N PRO A 431 2.22 -16.83 21.75
CA PRO A 431 1.69 -15.75 20.90
C PRO A 431 2.25 -15.70 19.47
N LEU A 432 3.04 -16.68 19.04
CA LEU A 432 3.78 -16.63 17.76
C LEU A 432 2.91 -16.32 16.52
N PRO A 433 1.66 -16.81 16.39
CA PRO A 433 0.77 -16.43 15.28
C PRO A 433 0.46 -14.93 15.18
N HIS A 434 0.56 -14.16 16.28
CA HIS A 434 0.25 -12.73 16.34
C HIS A 434 1.48 -11.82 16.22
N LEU A 435 2.69 -12.36 16.03
CA LEU A 435 3.89 -11.54 15.87
C LEU A 435 3.78 -10.47 14.76
N PRO A 436 3.20 -10.74 13.57
CA PRO A 436 3.04 -9.72 12.53
C PRO A 436 2.19 -8.51 12.96
N ARG A 437 1.03 -8.73 13.62
CA ARG A 437 0.20 -7.62 14.12
C ARG A 437 0.84 -6.86 15.29
N ILE A 438 1.58 -7.55 16.15
CA ILE A 438 2.34 -6.93 17.26
C ILE A 438 3.49 -6.08 16.72
N LEU A 439 4.26 -6.59 15.76
CA LEU A 439 5.34 -5.85 15.11
C LEU A 439 4.80 -4.66 14.31
N MET A 440 3.70 -4.85 13.57
CA MET A 440 3.02 -3.76 12.87
C MET A 440 2.62 -2.65 13.85
N ARG A 441 2.02 -3.01 14.99
CA ARG A 441 1.66 -2.07 16.06
C ARG A 441 2.83 -1.27 16.58
N ASP A 442 3.99 -1.88 16.76
CA ASP A 442 5.18 -1.18 17.22
C ASP A 442 5.71 -0.18 16.17
N LEU A 443 5.88 -0.65 14.93
CA LEU A 443 6.52 0.12 13.86
C LEU A 443 5.66 1.28 13.32
N ILE A 444 4.34 1.10 13.17
CA ILE A 444 3.43 2.14 12.64
C ILE A 444 2.62 2.86 13.73
N GLY A 445 2.57 2.27 14.93
CA GLY A 445 2.06 2.87 16.16
C GLY A 445 0.52 2.95 16.31
N PRO A 446 0.04 3.12 17.56
CA PRO A 446 -0.95 4.16 17.85
C PRO A 446 -2.20 4.25 16.96
N ASP A 447 -2.21 5.37 16.26
CA ASP A 447 -3.27 5.91 15.42
C ASP A 447 -3.43 5.12 14.11
N LEU A 448 -2.33 4.67 13.52
CA LEU A 448 -2.35 4.08 12.18
C LEU A 448 -2.89 2.65 12.20
N THR A 449 -2.52 1.82 13.19
CA THR A 449 -3.15 0.49 13.36
C THR A 449 -4.65 0.59 13.59
N ARG A 450 -5.12 1.63 14.31
CA ARG A 450 -6.56 1.89 14.51
C ARG A 450 -7.26 2.25 13.20
N ILE A 451 -6.65 3.14 12.40
CA ILE A 451 -7.15 3.54 11.08
C ILE A 451 -7.21 2.32 10.12
N LEU A 452 -6.22 1.45 10.18
CA LEU A 452 -6.13 0.24 9.35
C LEU A 452 -6.91 -0.97 9.93
N GLY A 453 -7.68 -0.79 11.00
CA GLY A 453 -8.55 -1.81 11.57
C GLY A 453 -7.83 -2.98 12.28
N VAL A 454 -6.53 -2.85 12.56
CA VAL A 454 -5.74 -3.87 13.26
C VAL A 454 -6.17 -3.94 14.72
N LYS A 455 -6.64 -5.11 15.16
CA LYS A 455 -7.08 -5.38 16.52
C LYS A 455 -6.07 -6.27 17.25
N LEU A 456 -5.72 -5.86 18.46
CA LEU A 456 -4.85 -6.56 19.38
C LEU A 456 -5.69 -7.05 20.57
N GLY A 457 -5.44 -8.28 21.01
CA GLY A 457 -5.96 -8.78 22.28
C GLY A 457 -5.22 -8.19 23.47
N PHE A 458 -5.79 -8.34 24.67
CA PHE A 458 -5.14 -7.94 25.92
C PHE A 458 -3.72 -8.53 26.06
N TRP A 459 -3.56 -9.82 25.75
CA TRP A 459 -2.26 -10.49 25.79
C TRP A 459 -1.28 -9.95 24.75
N ASP A 460 -1.74 -9.54 23.57
CA ASP A 460 -0.88 -8.96 22.53
C ASP A 460 -0.28 -7.61 23.00
N GLU A 461 -1.09 -6.75 23.64
CA GLU A 461 -0.62 -5.47 24.22
C GLU A 461 0.31 -5.70 25.44
N VAL A 462 0.06 -6.73 26.27
CA VAL A 462 0.97 -7.13 27.36
C VAL A 462 2.33 -7.58 26.80
N LEU A 463 2.32 -8.42 25.76
CA LEU A 463 3.53 -8.92 25.11
C LEU A 463 4.30 -7.83 24.39
N LEU A 464 3.60 -6.91 23.72
CA LEU A 464 4.20 -5.71 23.15
C LEU A 464 4.89 -4.88 24.25
N GLY A 465 4.23 -4.66 25.39
CA GLY A 465 4.80 -3.94 26.52
C GLY A 465 6.06 -4.61 27.11
N ILE A 466 6.11 -5.94 27.12
CA ILE A 466 7.31 -6.70 27.53
C ILE A 466 8.41 -6.61 26.46
N ALA A 467 8.08 -6.81 25.18
CA ALA A 467 9.04 -6.79 24.07
C ALA A 467 9.68 -5.41 23.88
N VAL A 468 8.88 -4.34 23.86
CA VAL A 468 9.37 -2.96 23.73
C VAL A 468 10.22 -2.54 24.93
N ARG A 469 9.89 -3.00 26.14
CA ARG A 469 10.74 -2.79 27.32
C ARG A 469 12.04 -3.58 27.19
N GLY A 470 11.97 -4.87 26.84
CA GLY A 470 13.14 -5.71 26.63
C GLY A 470 14.11 -5.14 25.60
N VAL A 471 13.62 -4.71 24.43
CA VAL A 471 14.45 -4.06 23.39
C VAL A 471 15.07 -2.76 23.90
N ARG A 472 14.34 -1.93 24.68
CA ARG A 472 14.87 -0.66 25.21
C ARG A 472 15.91 -0.83 26.32
N GLU A 473 15.76 -1.83 27.19
CA GLU A 473 16.81 -2.18 28.16
C GLU A 473 18.03 -2.81 27.47
N LEU A 474 17.81 -3.49 26.34
CA LEU A 474 18.86 -4.08 25.49
C LEU A 474 19.44 -3.12 24.44
N ASP A 475 18.93 -1.89 24.31
CA ASP A 475 19.47 -0.83 23.42
C ASP A 475 20.87 -0.36 23.87
N HIS A 476 21.28 -0.75 25.10
CA HIS A 476 22.65 -0.64 25.63
C HIS A 476 23.56 -1.85 25.32
N LEU A 477 23.02 -2.89 24.69
CA LEU A 477 23.63 -4.22 24.49
C LEU A 477 23.29 -4.82 23.09
N GLY A 478 22.88 -4.01 22.12
CA GLY A 478 22.28 -4.46 20.85
C GLY A 478 23.10 -5.51 20.10
N ASP A 479 24.39 -5.23 19.88
CA ASP A 479 25.31 -6.17 19.20
C ASP A 479 25.51 -7.46 19.99
N VAL A 480 25.47 -7.36 21.33
CA VAL A 480 25.76 -8.45 22.26
C VAL A 480 24.65 -9.50 22.28
N VAL A 481 23.39 -9.12 22.10
CA VAL A 481 22.26 -10.07 22.20
C VAL A 481 22.19 -10.98 20.96
N TYR A 482 22.39 -10.43 19.77
CA TYR A 482 22.30 -11.18 18.51
C TYR A 482 23.48 -12.14 18.31
N GLU A 483 24.64 -11.81 18.89
CA GLU A 483 25.83 -12.68 18.88
C GLU A 483 25.85 -13.69 20.04
N ARG A 484 25.45 -13.31 21.27
CA ARG A 484 25.60 -14.19 22.46
C ARG A 484 24.42 -15.11 22.75
N LEU A 485 23.24 -14.91 22.14
CA LEU A 485 22.08 -15.81 22.31
C LEU A 485 21.79 -16.62 21.03
N PRO A 486 22.55 -17.71 20.75
CA PRO A 486 22.36 -18.50 19.53
C PRO A 486 20.94 -19.08 19.39
N GLN A 487 20.24 -19.31 20.50
CA GLN A 487 18.85 -19.79 20.49
C GLN A 487 17.87 -18.77 19.88
N ALA A 488 18.02 -17.48 20.20
CA ALA A 488 17.17 -16.41 19.65
C ALA A 488 17.41 -16.24 18.15
N ARG A 489 18.69 -16.27 17.73
CA ARG A 489 19.08 -16.27 16.31
C ARG A 489 18.51 -17.48 15.56
N LEU A 490 18.61 -18.69 16.11
CA LEU A 490 18.05 -19.90 15.50
C LEU A 490 16.53 -19.85 15.38
N ALA A 491 15.82 -19.28 16.37
CA ALA A 491 14.38 -19.07 16.30
C ALA A 491 14.00 -18.06 15.21
N ALA A 492 14.74 -16.95 15.08
CA ALA A 492 14.56 -15.97 14.00
C ALA A 492 14.84 -16.58 12.61
N GLU A 493 15.96 -17.29 12.45
CA GLU A 493 16.30 -18.02 11.20
C GLU A 493 15.22 -19.06 10.85
N PHE A 494 14.63 -19.76 11.84
CA PHE A 494 13.51 -20.69 11.63
C PHE A 494 12.22 -20.01 11.18
N LEU A 495 11.81 -18.93 11.86
CA LEU A 495 10.62 -18.15 11.49
C LEU A 495 10.75 -17.56 10.08
N PHE A 496 11.91 -17.01 9.76
CA PHE A 496 12.21 -16.47 8.43
C PHE A 496 12.15 -17.53 7.34
N ARG A 497 12.73 -18.73 7.58
CA ARG A 497 12.64 -19.85 6.64
C ARG A 497 11.18 -20.25 6.36
N ARG A 498 10.30 -20.24 7.37
CA ARG A 498 8.85 -20.50 7.16
C ARG A 498 8.17 -19.41 6.33
N MET A 499 8.49 -18.13 6.57
CA MET A 499 7.95 -17.02 5.77
C MET A 499 8.43 -17.09 4.32
N VAL A 500 9.72 -17.36 4.09
CA VAL A 500 10.30 -17.53 2.75
C VAL A 500 9.71 -18.72 2.02
N GLN A 501 9.57 -19.88 2.68
CA GLN A 501 8.92 -21.05 2.09
C GLN A 501 7.45 -20.76 1.70
N ALA A 502 6.76 -19.89 2.44
CA ALA A 502 5.42 -19.44 2.08
C ALA A 502 5.39 -18.43 0.91
N LEU A 503 6.47 -17.68 0.67
CA LEU A 503 6.65 -16.84 -0.54
C LEU A 503 6.97 -17.72 -1.77
N GLU A 504 7.86 -18.71 -1.61
CA GLU A 504 8.25 -19.63 -2.69
C GLU A 504 7.14 -20.60 -3.08
N GLY A 505 6.39 -21.13 -2.10
CA GLY A 505 5.30 -22.08 -2.31
C GLY A 505 3.94 -21.46 -2.62
N ALA A 506 3.82 -20.13 -2.65
CA ALA A 506 2.55 -19.46 -2.97
C ALA A 506 2.20 -19.66 -4.47
N PRO A 507 1.06 -20.29 -4.81
CA PRO A 507 0.64 -20.41 -6.19
C PRO A 507 0.37 -19.02 -6.78
N ARG A 508 1.19 -18.61 -7.74
CA ARG A 508 1.07 -17.29 -8.40
C ARG A 508 -0.11 -17.22 -9.37
N GLY A 509 -0.62 -18.36 -9.84
CA GLY A 509 -1.67 -18.50 -10.85
C GLY A 509 -1.24 -18.11 -12.26
N GLY A 510 -1.96 -18.54 -13.31
CA GLY A 510 -1.61 -18.23 -14.71
C GLY A 510 -0.25 -18.80 -15.16
N ASN A 511 0.34 -18.24 -16.21
CA ASN A 511 1.62 -18.69 -16.78
C ASN A 511 2.83 -17.96 -16.16
N ARG A 512 2.70 -17.52 -14.90
CA ARG A 512 3.66 -16.63 -14.23
C ARG A 512 4.87 -17.41 -13.73
N LEU A 513 6.07 -16.85 -13.88
CA LEU A 513 7.29 -17.42 -13.31
C LEU A 513 7.16 -17.57 -11.78
N PRO A 514 7.63 -18.68 -11.18
CA PRO A 514 7.58 -18.89 -9.74
C PRO A 514 8.41 -17.84 -8.99
N PHE A 515 8.11 -17.61 -7.70
CA PHE A 515 8.99 -16.80 -6.86
C PHE A 515 10.31 -17.54 -6.67
N GLN A 516 11.41 -16.89 -7.02
CA GLN A 516 12.75 -17.43 -6.84
C GLN A 516 13.62 -16.37 -6.18
N ILE A 517 14.25 -16.76 -5.07
CA ILE A 517 15.31 -15.96 -4.47
C ILE A 517 16.59 -16.27 -5.26
N PRO A 518 17.29 -15.26 -5.82
CA PRO A 518 18.54 -15.45 -6.52
C PRO A 518 19.56 -16.22 -5.68
N ASP A 519 20.33 -17.14 -6.29
CA ASP A 519 21.22 -18.04 -5.56
C ASP A 519 22.17 -17.32 -4.60
N HIS A 520 22.72 -16.16 -4.99
CA HIS A 520 23.60 -15.34 -4.14
C HIS A 520 22.92 -14.80 -2.86
N LEU A 521 21.60 -14.54 -2.91
CA LEU A 521 20.81 -14.19 -1.73
C LEU A 521 20.40 -15.44 -0.96
N ALA A 522 20.03 -16.52 -1.65
CA ALA A 522 19.68 -17.78 -1.01
C ALA A 522 20.83 -18.34 -0.16
N GLU A 523 22.08 -18.26 -0.65
CA GLU A 523 23.29 -18.64 0.07
C GLU A 523 23.51 -17.77 1.32
N LYS A 524 23.52 -16.44 1.17
CA LYS A 524 23.63 -15.50 2.31
C LYS A 524 22.55 -15.71 3.36
N TRP A 525 21.31 -15.98 2.94
CA TRP A 525 20.16 -16.20 3.80
C TRP A 525 20.05 -17.63 4.34
N ARG A 526 21.03 -18.51 4.05
CA ARG A 526 21.08 -19.92 4.49
C ARG A 526 19.84 -20.71 4.07
N LEU A 527 19.34 -20.41 2.87
CA LEU A 527 18.24 -21.09 2.17
C LEU A 527 18.82 -22.11 1.18
N ARG A 528 17.96 -22.96 0.59
CA ARG A 528 18.38 -23.85 -0.51
C ARG A 528 18.39 -23.06 -1.84
N PRO A 529 19.52 -22.94 -2.56
CA PRO A 529 19.58 -22.28 -3.86
C PRO A 529 18.58 -22.88 -4.87
N ALA A 530 18.11 -22.07 -5.82
CA ALA A 530 17.15 -22.48 -6.83
C ALA A 530 17.77 -23.51 -7.81
N SER A 531 19.02 -23.29 -8.22
CA SER A 531 19.80 -24.23 -9.05
C SER A 531 19.81 -25.66 -8.49
N ARG A 532 20.08 -25.81 -7.19
CA ARG A 532 20.12 -27.11 -6.49
C ARG A 532 18.74 -27.74 -6.27
N ARG A 533 17.64 -27.01 -6.49
CA ARG A 533 16.27 -27.57 -6.46
C ARG A 533 15.86 -28.12 -7.82
N ALA A 534 16.29 -27.48 -8.91
CA ALA A 534 16.03 -27.96 -10.27
C ALA A 534 16.70 -29.32 -10.54
N SER A 535 17.96 -29.49 -10.13
CA SER A 535 18.67 -30.77 -10.24
C SER A 535 17.98 -31.89 -9.45
N GLY A 536 17.66 -31.65 -8.18
CA GLY A 536 16.95 -32.61 -7.34
C GLY A 536 15.48 -32.84 -7.70
N ALA A 537 14.91 -32.07 -8.64
CA ALA A 537 13.60 -32.36 -9.24
C ALA A 537 13.76 -33.26 -10.48
N ALA A 538 14.77 -32.98 -11.31
CA ALA A 538 15.14 -33.83 -12.44
C ALA A 538 15.53 -35.25 -11.99
N GLU A 539 16.36 -35.39 -10.95
CA GLU A 539 16.76 -36.70 -10.40
C GLU A 539 15.56 -37.53 -9.89
N ARG A 540 14.50 -36.88 -9.38
CA ARG A 540 13.27 -37.56 -8.96
C ARG A 540 12.27 -37.81 -10.09
N GLY A 541 12.40 -37.11 -11.22
CA GLY A 541 11.62 -37.36 -12.44
C GLY A 541 12.19 -38.48 -13.32
N VAL A 542 13.38 -38.99 -13.02
CA VAL A 542 14.04 -40.12 -13.73
C VAL A 542 13.84 -41.46 -13.01
N SER A 543 13.18 -41.46 -11.84
CA SER A 543 12.99 -42.63 -10.97
C SER A 543 11.50 -42.89 -10.65
N ALA A 544 10.60 -42.53 -11.56
CA ALA A 544 9.14 -42.67 -11.47
C ALA A 544 8.57 -43.21 -12.78
#